data_AF-A0AAJ2YWG7-F1
#
_entry.id   AF-A0AAJ2YWG7-F1
#
_cell.length_a   1.000
_cell.length_b   1.000
_cell.length_c   1.000
_cell.angle_alpha   90.00
_cell.angle_beta   90.00
_cell.angle_gamma   90.00
#
_symmetry.space_group_name_H-M   'P 1'
#
loop_
_entity.id
_entity.type
_entity.pdbx_description
1 polymer ?
#
loop_
_entity_poly.entity_id
_entity_poly.type
_entity_poly.pdbx_seq_one_letter_code
_entity_poly.pdbx_strand_id
1 'polypeptide(L)'
;MGTQSLANRINEIRAEKNITIDEIEAAGVSRSQYYRFIRGEASLTAVELWHIETLFSISFSELMDGVAEKPYQLNIGELAKMADADLIRERERVVATYDEQRFPLGMQVMHVINIILARRQGNDYADDVKALYNDFRKLKSFSLFEMRVTSLIGIDLTPKRFLILYQKFIESVQVFRDYMPRSLFETSLMIHMTAIQLLIIKPRIPKVANVWLILTAIKNHPVQDSNVELLVLKRYAYLIATFLKTNSMVTEAMMATFLLAARQMGVETLQMNFVSISLTDAWRKIQDKISQLHAQSLSPVDDIMYDQLSFKPISQTFGELMHQTVRDKGISINRLTALGFSKSKMYRLYDDSQSLMVNDMLDLMRIGGLETGDLDPLLTMLPDKGLDVRYNLYGVQQHMLVETAEELRQKYEQSGHIRDLEGAFELETIVRFQHDTTWIASEDAKVHAKDVANLLRRIDEWHENEYRLVKIGLMDVTEPEELSEWLRRIRHDGNAANHTRVHTDRLIDAVEFAIFRALFEGDWARVKTLVTNAIDANPKREESSRYMAWRWRMASYEIYRRLSENPVDAIRELYAYYTNYEVFWDPILW
;
A
#
# COMPACT_ATOMS: atom_id res chain seq x y z
N MET A 1 -27.72 6.33 3.26
CA MET A 1 -27.22 7.48 4.06
C MET A 1 -25.92 8.10 3.50
N GLY A 2 -25.37 7.66 2.36
CA GLY A 2 -24.01 8.06 1.92
C GLY A 2 -23.85 9.35 1.09
N THR A 3 -24.90 9.90 0.48
CA THR A 3 -24.75 11.11 -0.39
C THR A 3 -24.56 12.39 0.39
N GLN A 4 -25.36 12.61 1.44
CA GLN A 4 -25.29 13.84 2.22
C GLN A 4 -24.00 13.92 3.03
N SER A 5 -23.48 12.78 3.50
CA SER A 5 -22.16 12.70 4.13
C SER A 5 -21.04 13.02 3.13
N LEU A 6 -21.11 12.50 1.90
CA LEU A 6 -20.11 12.79 0.86
C LEU A 6 -20.14 14.26 0.44
N ALA A 7 -21.33 14.82 0.25
CA ALA A 7 -21.53 16.23 -0.07
C ALA A 7 -20.94 17.15 1.00
N ASN A 8 -21.20 16.84 2.29
CA ASN A 8 -20.63 17.60 3.40
C ASN A 8 -19.09 17.51 3.39
N ARG A 9 -18.54 16.31 3.27
CA ARG A 9 -17.08 16.08 3.24
C ARG A 9 -16.40 16.81 2.09
N ILE A 10 -16.97 16.75 0.88
CA ILE A 10 -16.46 17.49 -0.28
C ILE A 10 -16.49 19.00 -0.02
N ASN A 11 -17.54 19.53 0.59
CA ASN A 11 -17.62 20.96 0.86
C ASN A 11 -16.70 21.42 2.00
N GLU A 12 -16.45 20.57 3.00
CA GLU A 12 -15.46 20.78 4.06
C GLU A 12 -14.04 20.89 3.46
N ILE A 13 -13.59 19.87 2.74
CA ILE A 13 -12.26 19.85 2.11
C ILE A 13 -12.09 21.03 1.14
N ARG A 14 -13.14 21.35 0.37
CA ARG A 14 -13.14 22.53 -0.52
C ARG A 14 -12.84 23.81 0.26
N ALA A 15 -13.51 24.02 1.39
CA ALA A 15 -13.35 25.22 2.20
C ALA A 15 -11.94 25.28 2.83
N GLU A 16 -11.45 24.16 3.36
CA GLU A 16 -10.11 24.04 3.95
C GLU A 16 -9.00 24.35 2.95
N LYS A 17 -9.12 23.83 1.72
CA LYS A 17 -8.16 24.08 0.64
C LYS A 17 -8.39 25.39 -0.11
N ASN A 18 -9.34 26.21 0.33
CA ASN A 18 -9.73 27.48 -0.31
C ASN A 18 -10.08 27.33 -1.80
N ILE A 19 -10.66 26.20 -2.20
CA ILE A 19 -11.00 25.91 -3.59
C ILE A 19 -12.33 26.62 -3.93
N THR A 20 -12.31 27.41 -4.98
CA THR A 20 -13.48 28.17 -5.43
C THR A 20 -14.41 27.30 -6.27
N ILE A 21 -15.67 27.74 -6.40
CA ILE A 21 -16.64 27.06 -7.29
C ILE A 21 -16.24 27.19 -8.76
N ASP A 22 -15.55 28.29 -9.10
CA ASP A 22 -15.06 28.53 -10.46
C ASP A 22 -13.99 27.50 -10.85
N GLU A 23 -13.14 27.10 -9.90
CA GLU A 23 -12.15 26.03 -10.11
C GLU A 23 -12.82 24.64 -10.26
N ILE A 24 -13.90 24.37 -9.52
CA ILE A 24 -14.69 23.14 -9.70
C ILE A 24 -15.31 23.07 -11.09
N GLU A 25 -15.84 24.20 -11.58
CA GLU A 25 -16.37 24.31 -12.93
C GLU A 25 -15.28 24.11 -13.98
N ALA A 26 -14.11 24.74 -13.80
CA ALA A 26 -12.96 24.59 -14.68
C ALA A 26 -12.42 23.15 -14.70
N ALA A 27 -12.50 22.42 -13.58
CA ALA A 27 -12.15 21.01 -13.49
C ALA A 27 -13.16 20.08 -14.20
N GLY A 28 -14.30 20.59 -14.67
CA GLY A 28 -15.26 19.82 -15.45
C GLY A 28 -16.56 19.45 -14.73
N VAL A 29 -16.84 20.03 -13.57
CA VAL A 29 -18.12 19.83 -12.85
C VAL A 29 -18.92 21.14 -12.86
N SER A 30 -20.00 21.21 -13.64
CA SER A 30 -20.79 22.45 -13.77
C SER A 30 -21.31 22.96 -12.42
N ARG A 31 -21.39 24.30 -12.24
CA ARG A 31 -21.89 24.89 -10.98
C ARG A 31 -23.26 24.36 -10.57
N SER A 32 -24.17 24.22 -11.54
CA SER A 32 -25.51 23.71 -11.30
C SER A 32 -25.48 22.27 -10.77
N GLN A 33 -24.65 21.42 -11.36
CA GLN A 33 -24.49 20.04 -10.92
C GLN A 33 -23.88 19.99 -9.51
N TYR A 34 -22.83 20.77 -9.25
CA TYR A 34 -22.20 20.87 -7.95
C TYR A 34 -23.18 21.31 -6.84
N TYR A 35 -23.92 22.40 -7.04
CA TYR A 35 -24.87 22.88 -6.03
C TYR A 35 -26.02 21.89 -5.78
N ARG A 36 -26.53 21.24 -6.82
CA ARG A 36 -27.54 20.19 -6.65
C ARG A 36 -26.98 19.01 -5.88
N PHE A 37 -25.74 18.62 -6.15
CA PHE A 37 -25.07 17.57 -5.38
C PHE A 37 -24.90 17.95 -3.91
N ILE A 38 -24.42 19.16 -3.59
CA ILE A 38 -24.25 19.65 -2.21
C ILE A 38 -25.58 19.67 -1.43
N ARG A 39 -26.70 19.97 -2.12
CA ARG A 39 -28.05 19.94 -1.53
C ARG A 39 -28.66 18.54 -1.43
N GLY A 40 -27.96 17.51 -1.89
CA GLY A 40 -28.48 16.14 -1.95
C GLY A 40 -29.53 15.91 -3.04
N GLU A 41 -29.66 16.84 -4.00
CA GLU A 41 -30.63 16.81 -5.11
C GLU A 41 -30.08 16.09 -6.37
N ALA A 42 -28.79 15.74 -6.38
CA ALA A 42 -28.12 15.02 -7.45
C ALA A 42 -26.99 14.13 -6.90
N SER A 43 -26.49 13.23 -7.75
CA SER A 43 -25.26 12.47 -7.54
C SER A 43 -24.24 12.90 -8.58
N LEU A 44 -22.96 12.90 -8.21
CA LEU A 44 -21.87 13.02 -9.16
C LEU A 44 -21.72 11.73 -9.98
N THR A 45 -21.14 11.83 -11.16
CA THR A 45 -20.59 10.69 -11.91
C THR A 45 -19.20 10.31 -11.39
N ALA A 46 -18.69 9.14 -11.76
CA ALA A 46 -17.34 8.69 -11.41
C ALA A 46 -16.25 9.63 -11.99
N VAL A 47 -16.44 10.17 -13.20
CA VAL A 47 -15.51 11.16 -13.77
C VAL A 47 -15.62 12.50 -13.06
N GLU A 48 -16.81 12.97 -12.72
CA GLU A 48 -16.97 14.20 -11.94
C GLU A 48 -16.34 14.07 -10.55
N LEU A 49 -16.49 12.91 -9.91
CA LEU A 49 -15.83 12.61 -8.64
C LEU A 49 -14.31 12.59 -8.81
N TRP A 50 -13.80 11.92 -9.84
CA TRP A 50 -12.38 11.91 -10.15
C TRP A 50 -11.82 13.31 -10.39
N HIS A 51 -12.55 14.19 -11.07
CA HIS A 51 -12.15 15.60 -11.22
C HIS A 51 -12.06 16.33 -9.87
N ILE A 52 -13.01 16.08 -8.96
CA ILE A 52 -12.99 16.66 -7.61
C ILE A 52 -11.83 16.11 -6.78
N GLU A 53 -11.64 14.80 -6.72
CA GLU A 53 -10.46 14.15 -6.12
C GLU A 53 -9.17 14.72 -6.73
N THR A 54 -9.23 14.99 -8.04
CA THR A 54 -8.11 15.53 -8.79
C THR A 54 -7.80 16.97 -8.45
N LEU A 55 -8.81 17.79 -8.23
CA LEU A 55 -8.67 19.16 -7.79
C LEU A 55 -8.23 19.25 -6.32
N PHE A 56 -8.75 18.35 -5.48
CA PHE A 56 -8.54 18.38 -4.03
C PHE A 56 -7.24 17.71 -3.60
N SER A 57 -6.57 16.97 -4.51
CA SER A 57 -5.35 16.22 -4.16
C SER A 57 -5.60 15.15 -3.08
N ILE A 58 -6.71 14.43 -3.19
CA ILE A 58 -7.15 13.39 -2.24
C ILE A 58 -7.53 12.11 -2.99
N SER A 59 -7.25 10.93 -2.42
CA SER A 59 -7.69 9.65 -2.98
C SER A 59 -9.17 9.35 -2.69
N PHE A 60 -9.75 8.39 -3.41
CA PHE A 60 -11.13 7.96 -3.16
C PHE A 60 -11.26 7.33 -1.76
N SER A 61 -10.29 6.51 -1.33
CA SER A 61 -10.30 5.94 0.02
C SER A 61 -10.26 6.99 1.13
N GLU A 62 -9.50 8.06 0.96
CA GLU A 62 -9.47 9.19 1.91
C GLU A 62 -10.79 9.97 1.91
N LEU A 63 -11.32 10.26 0.73
CA LEU A 63 -12.56 10.99 0.58
C LEU A 63 -13.75 10.25 1.21
N MET A 64 -13.74 8.91 1.11
CA MET A 64 -14.80 8.06 1.63
C MET A 64 -14.65 7.72 3.11
N ASP A 65 -13.57 8.13 3.79
CA ASP A 65 -13.39 7.85 5.20
C ASP A 65 -14.43 8.60 6.05
N GLY A 66 -15.10 7.89 6.95
CA GLY A 66 -16.26 8.42 7.69
C GLY A 66 -17.53 8.68 6.86
N VAL A 67 -17.47 8.55 5.54
CA VAL A 67 -18.60 8.82 4.61
C VAL A 67 -19.28 7.54 4.15
N ALA A 68 -18.50 6.55 3.69
CA ALA A 68 -19.02 5.26 3.30
C ALA A 68 -19.38 4.44 4.54
N GLU A 69 -20.57 3.82 4.55
CA GLU A 69 -20.72 2.59 5.32
C GLU A 69 -19.64 1.64 4.82
N LYS A 70 -18.84 1.07 5.73
CA LYS A 70 -17.79 0.09 5.40
C LYS A 70 -18.44 -1.30 5.43
N PRO A 71 -19.03 -1.83 4.34
CA PRO A 71 -19.54 -3.20 4.35
C PRO A 71 -18.34 -4.14 4.44
N TYR A 72 -18.08 -4.62 5.66
CA TYR A 72 -17.13 -5.68 5.97
C TYR A 72 -15.69 -5.46 5.47
N GLN A 73 -15.12 -4.28 5.72
CA GLN A 73 -13.67 -4.12 5.59
C GLN A 73 -12.97 -5.07 6.59
N LEU A 74 -12.35 -6.13 6.08
CA LEU A 74 -11.66 -7.11 6.91
C LEU A 74 -10.23 -6.66 7.12
N ASN A 75 -9.89 -6.08 8.27
CA ASN A 75 -8.49 -6.01 8.68
C ASN A 75 -8.16 -7.26 9.49
N ILE A 76 -7.49 -8.24 8.87
CA ILE A 76 -7.14 -9.51 9.52
C ILE A 76 -6.29 -9.28 10.78
N GLY A 77 -5.42 -8.27 10.77
CA GLY A 77 -4.61 -7.91 11.94
C GLY A 77 -5.46 -7.38 13.10
N GLU A 78 -6.40 -6.49 12.84
CA GLU A 78 -7.33 -5.96 13.85
C GLU A 78 -8.25 -7.07 14.38
N LEU A 79 -8.87 -7.85 13.49
CA LEU A 79 -9.73 -8.97 13.86
C LEU A 79 -8.96 -10.01 14.70
N ALA A 80 -7.70 -10.28 14.33
CA ALA A 80 -6.83 -11.18 15.09
C ALA A 80 -6.41 -10.63 16.46
N LYS A 81 -6.69 -9.36 16.80
CA LYS A 81 -6.45 -8.77 18.13
C LYS A 81 -7.72 -8.48 18.92
N MET A 82 -8.87 -8.36 18.26
CA MET A 82 -10.16 -8.15 18.93
C MET A 82 -10.43 -9.21 20.00
N ALA A 83 -11.04 -8.83 21.12
CA ALA A 83 -11.44 -9.80 22.14
C ALA A 83 -12.49 -10.77 21.57
N ASP A 84 -12.50 -12.01 22.06
CA ASP A 84 -13.44 -13.05 21.57
C ASP A 84 -14.90 -12.59 21.66
N ALA A 85 -15.28 -11.88 22.73
CA ALA A 85 -16.63 -11.33 22.89
C ALA A 85 -16.98 -10.30 21.79
N ASP A 86 -16.03 -9.47 21.37
CA ASP A 86 -16.21 -8.48 20.31
C ASP A 86 -16.36 -9.15 18.94
N LEU A 87 -15.53 -10.16 18.67
CA LEU A 87 -15.63 -10.97 17.45
C LEU A 87 -16.98 -11.70 17.37
N ILE A 88 -17.49 -12.23 18.49
CA ILE A 88 -18.80 -12.88 18.53
C ILE A 88 -19.91 -11.86 18.22
N ARG A 89 -19.87 -10.66 18.82
CA ARG A 89 -20.84 -9.59 18.51
C ARG A 89 -20.78 -9.19 17.05
N GLU A 90 -19.59 -9.06 16.49
CA GLU A 90 -19.40 -8.74 15.08
C GLU A 90 -19.95 -9.84 14.17
N ARG A 91 -19.72 -11.11 14.51
CA ARG A 91 -20.32 -12.26 13.81
C ARG A 91 -21.84 -12.20 13.83
N GLU A 92 -22.45 -11.92 14.98
CA GLU A 92 -23.91 -11.79 15.12
C GLU A 92 -24.46 -10.64 14.27
N ARG A 93 -23.77 -9.50 14.24
CA ARG A 93 -24.09 -8.36 13.36
C ARG A 93 -24.06 -8.76 11.87
N VAL A 94 -23.02 -9.50 11.47
CA VAL A 94 -22.86 -10.02 10.11
C VAL A 94 -23.99 -10.99 9.75
N VAL A 95 -24.35 -11.90 10.67
CA VAL A 95 -25.46 -12.86 10.49
C VAL A 95 -26.78 -12.12 10.26
N ALA A 96 -27.12 -11.16 11.12
CA ALA A 96 -28.36 -10.40 11.00
C ALA A 96 -28.43 -9.66 9.64
N THR A 97 -27.33 -9.02 9.25
CA THR A 97 -27.23 -8.32 7.96
C THR A 97 -27.30 -9.30 6.78
N TYR A 98 -26.69 -10.48 6.90
CA TYR A 98 -26.78 -11.53 5.89
C TYR A 98 -28.19 -12.09 5.77
N ASP A 99 -28.92 -12.29 6.85
CA ASP A 99 -30.28 -12.83 6.78
C ASP A 99 -31.25 -11.89 6.07
N GLU A 100 -31.08 -10.58 6.26
CA GLU A 100 -31.83 -9.54 5.57
C GLU A 100 -31.43 -9.44 4.09
N GLN A 101 -30.12 -9.38 3.82
CA GLN A 101 -29.64 -9.03 2.50
C GLN A 101 -29.42 -10.25 1.63
N ARG A 102 -28.87 -11.35 2.17
CA ARG A 102 -28.46 -12.64 1.55
C ARG A 102 -27.20 -12.60 0.70
N PHE A 103 -26.28 -11.65 0.91
CA PHE A 103 -25.12 -11.47 0.01
C PHE A 103 -24.05 -12.52 0.34
N PRO A 104 -23.40 -13.15 -0.66
CA PRO A 104 -22.35 -14.14 -0.42
C PRO A 104 -21.25 -13.64 0.53
N LEU A 105 -20.95 -12.34 0.48
CA LEU A 105 -19.95 -11.68 1.32
C LEU A 105 -20.20 -11.89 2.83
N GLY A 106 -21.44 -11.79 3.30
CA GLY A 106 -21.76 -11.97 4.72
C GLY A 106 -21.38 -13.36 5.23
N MET A 107 -21.67 -14.40 4.44
CA MET A 107 -21.26 -15.77 4.77
C MET A 107 -19.74 -15.94 4.77
N GLN A 108 -19.05 -15.32 3.82
CA GLN A 108 -17.59 -15.38 3.77
C GLN A 108 -16.94 -14.71 4.99
N VAL A 109 -17.48 -13.57 5.43
CA VAL A 109 -17.04 -12.87 6.65
C VAL A 109 -17.33 -13.72 7.89
N MET A 110 -18.49 -14.39 7.98
CA MET A 110 -18.78 -15.32 9.07
C MET A 110 -17.75 -16.45 9.14
N HIS A 111 -17.40 -17.07 8.01
CA HIS A 111 -16.37 -18.11 7.96
C HIS A 111 -15.01 -17.57 8.42
N VAL A 112 -14.63 -16.36 8.04
CA VAL A 112 -13.40 -15.70 8.52
C VAL A 112 -13.39 -15.56 10.04
N ILE A 113 -14.46 -15.02 10.63
CA ILE A 113 -14.55 -14.85 12.09
C ILE A 113 -14.53 -16.20 12.81
N ASN A 114 -15.24 -17.21 12.28
CA ASN A 114 -15.22 -18.57 12.83
C ASN A 114 -13.82 -19.18 12.82
N ILE A 115 -13.06 -19.02 11.73
CA ILE A 115 -11.67 -19.50 11.65
C ILE A 115 -10.81 -18.83 12.71
N ILE A 116 -10.91 -17.51 12.89
CA ILE A 116 -10.12 -16.78 13.90
C ILE A 116 -10.45 -17.27 15.31
N LEU A 117 -11.73 -17.36 15.66
CA LEU A 117 -12.18 -17.84 16.97
C LEU A 117 -11.76 -19.30 17.22
N ALA A 118 -12.02 -20.19 16.27
CA ALA A 118 -11.70 -21.61 16.41
C ALA A 118 -10.19 -21.83 16.52
N ARG A 119 -9.38 -21.10 15.73
CA ARG A 119 -7.91 -21.17 15.80
C ARG A 119 -7.38 -20.74 17.17
N ARG A 120 -7.95 -19.70 17.79
CA ARG A 120 -7.59 -19.28 19.16
C ARG A 120 -7.95 -20.31 20.22
N GLN A 121 -9.09 -20.97 20.04
CA GLN A 121 -9.64 -21.93 20.99
C GLN A 121 -9.10 -23.36 20.78
N GLY A 122 -8.32 -23.59 19.71
CA GLY A 122 -7.84 -24.93 19.34
C GLY A 122 -8.94 -25.85 18.80
N ASN A 123 -10.05 -25.29 18.34
CA ASN A 123 -11.18 -26.01 17.76
C ASN A 123 -10.93 -26.32 16.27
N ASP A 124 -11.67 -27.29 15.72
CA ASP A 124 -11.64 -27.56 14.27
C ASP A 124 -12.39 -26.48 13.48
N TYR A 125 -11.86 -26.14 12.32
CA TYR A 125 -12.37 -25.12 11.38
C TYR A 125 -12.10 -25.51 9.91
N ALA A 126 -11.80 -26.79 9.65
CA ALA A 126 -11.47 -27.27 8.31
C ALA A 126 -12.61 -27.05 7.30
N ASP A 127 -13.87 -27.10 7.75
CA ASP A 127 -15.03 -26.87 6.90
C ASP A 127 -15.18 -25.40 6.48
N ASP A 128 -14.91 -24.44 7.38
CA ASP A 128 -14.91 -23.01 7.04
C ASP A 128 -13.80 -22.68 6.01
N VAL A 129 -12.58 -23.22 6.22
CA VAL A 129 -11.47 -23.08 5.26
C VAL A 129 -11.83 -23.68 3.90
N LYS A 130 -12.47 -24.85 3.90
CA LYS A 130 -12.90 -25.53 2.67
C LYS A 130 -14.01 -24.77 1.96
N ALA A 131 -14.94 -24.14 2.67
CA ALA A 131 -15.99 -23.30 2.10
C ALA A 131 -15.38 -22.11 1.37
N LEU A 132 -14.53 -21.32 2.05
CA LEU A 132 -13.83 -20.17 1.47
C LEU A 132 -12.99 -20.55 0.25
N TYR A 133 -12.21 -21.64 0.34
CA TYR A 133 -11.45 -22.14 -0.80
C TYR A 133 -12.33 -22.50 -2.00
N ASN A 134 -13.48 -23.13 -1.76
CA ASN A 134 -14.39 -23.55 -2.83
C ASN A 134 -15.08 -22.39 -3.53
N ASP A 135 -15.29 -21.28 -2.84
CA ASP A 135 -15.77 -20.05 -3.42
C ASP A 135 -14.66 -19.41 -4.26
N PHE A 136 -13.49 -19.20 -3.66
CA PHE A 136 -12.43 -18.42 -4.28
C PHE A 136 -11.78 -19.09 -5.48
N ARG A 137 -11.69 -20.43 -5.49
CA ARG A 137 -11.13 -21.17 -6.63
C ARG A 137 -11.90 -20.96 -7.94
N LYS A 138 -13.16 -20.53 -7.86
CA LYS A 138 -14.05 -20.30 -9.02
C LYS A 138 -13.94 -18.88 -9.58
N LEU A 139 -13.48 -17.93 -8.77
CA LEU A 139 -13.30 -16.53 -9.17
C LEU A 139 -12.17 -16.43 -10.20
N LYS A 140 -12.22 -15.51 -11.15
CA LYS A 140 -11.09 -15.29 -12.06
C LYS A 140 -10.07 -14.35 -11.47
N SER A 141 -10.52 -13.28 -10.81
CA SER A 141 -9.67 -12.31 -10.11
C SER A 141 -10.07 -12.16 -8.65
N PHE A 142 -9.16 -11.61 -7.85
CA PHE A 142 -9.35 -11.26 -6.45
C PHE A 142 -9.44 -9.75 -6.28
N SER A 143 -10.39 -9.30 -5.47
CA SER A 143 -10.33 -8.00 -4.81
C SER A 143 -9.44 -8.06 -3.57
N LEU A 144 -9.21 -6.92 -2.89
CA LEU A 144 -8.53 -6.86 -1.60
C LEU A 144 -9.13 -7.85 -0.60
N PHE A 145 -10.45 -8.03 -0.59
CA PHE A 145 -11.13 -8.97 0.29
C PHE A 145 -10.62 -10.40 0.10
N GLU A 146 -10.65 -10.91 -1.14
CA GLU A 146 -10.21 -12.29 -1.42
C GLU A 146 -8.72 -12.48 -1.15
N MET A 147 -7.89 -11.45 -1.40
CA MET A 147 -6.47 -11.50 -1.08
C MET A 147 -6.26 -11.62 0.44
N ARG A 148 -6.94 -10.80 1.24
CA ARG A 148 -6.85 -10.85 2.72
C ARG A 148 -7.32 -12.18 3.29
N VAL A 149 -8.41 -12.73 2.77
CA VAL A 149 -8.88 -14.05 3.21
C VAL A 149 -7.94 -15.16 2.75
N THR A 150 -7.33 -15.04 1.56
CA THR A 150 -6.30 -15.98 1.09
C THR A 150 -5.06 -15.96 1.97
N SER A 151 -4.63 -14.78 2.45
CA SER A 151 -3.51 -14.67 3.40
C SER A 151 -3.86 -15.30 4.76
N LEU A 152 -5.12 -15.27 5.18
CA LEU A 152 -5.61 -15.93 6.39
C LEU A 152 -5.56 -17.47 6.31
N ILE A 153 -6.17 -18.03 5.26
CA ILE A 153 -6.42 -19.48 5.15
C ILE A 153 -5.29 -20.23 4.45
N GLY A 154 -4.36 -19.51 3.81
CA GLY A 154 -3.36 -20.12 2.93
C GLY A 154 -2.52 -21.19 3.61
N ILE A 155 -2.14 -20.98 4.88
CA ILE A 155 -1.33 -21.92 5.67
C ILE A 155 -2.03 -23.27 5.94
N ASP A 156 -3.36 -23.28 5.92
CA ASP A 156 -4.20 -24.44 6.23
C ASP A 156 -4.55 -25.24 4.95
N LEU A 157 -4.16 -24.74 3.78
CA LEU A 157 -4.41 -25.39 2.51
C LEU A 157 -3.30 -26.39 2.16
N THR A 158 -3.68 -27.41 1.41
CA THR A 158 -2.69 -28.29 0.77
C THR A 158 -1.92 -27.51 -0.30
N PRO A 159 -0.66 -27.90 -0.62
CA PRO A 159 0.13 -27.24 -1.67
C PRO A 159 -0.61 -27.06 -2.99
N LYS A 160 -1.37 -28.08 -3.42
CA LYS A 160 -2.16 -28.04 -4.66
C LYS A 160 -3.30 -27.02 -4.60
N ARG A 161 -4.00 -26.94 -3.47
CA ARG A 161 -5.11 -25.98 -3.29
C ARG A 161 -4.59 -24.55 -3.20
N PHE A 162 -3.53 -24.34 -2.43
CA PHE A 162 -2.90 -23.03 -2.27
C PHE A 162 -2.38 -22.49 -3.61
N LEU A 163 -1.71 -23.31 -4.43
CA LEU A 163 -1.18 -22.90 -5.73
C LEU A 163 -2.26 -22.27 -6.63
N ILE A 164 -3.49 -22.80 -6.62
CA ILE A 164 -4.61 -22.28 -7.39
C ILE A 164 -4.99 -20.85 -6.95
N LEU A 165 -5.02 -20.58 -5.65
CA LEU A 165 -5.32 -19.24 -5.13
C LEU A 165 -4.13 -18.29 -5.34
N TYR A 166 -2.91 -18.80 -5.19
CA TYR A 166 -1.68 -18.03 -5.42
C TYR A 166 -1.61 -17.50 -6.86
N GLN A 167 -1.95 -18.33 -7.86
CA GLN A 167 -2.00 -17.91 -9.27
C GLN A 167 -3.02 -16.78 -9.52
N LYS A 168 -4.16 -16.78 -8.82
CA LYS A 168 -5.14 -15.69 -8.92
C LYS A 168 -4.64 -14.41 -8.27
N PHE A 169 -3.99 -14.54 -7.12
CA PHE A 169 -3.38 -13.43 -6.41
C PHE A 169 -2.32 -12.71 -7.26
N ILE A 170 -1.37 -13.44 -7.87
CA ILE A 170 -0.28 -12.83 -8.65
C ILE A 170 -0.78 -12.03 -9.86
N GLU A 171 -1.89 -12.45 -10.48
CA GLU A 171 -2.51 -11.72 -11.58
C GLU A 171 -3.30 -10.50 -11.08
N SER A 172 -4.02 -10.66 -9.97
CA SER A 172 -4.94 -9.64 -9.47
C SER A 172 -4.21 -8.49 -8.77
N VAL A 173 -3.08 -8.76 -8.10
CA VAL A 173 -2.32 -7.73 -7.37
C VAL A 173 -1.71 -6.65 -8.27
N GLN A 174 -1.71 -6.88 -9.59
CA GLN A 174 -1.03 -6.04 -10.56
C GLN A 174 -1.84 -4.79 -10.92
N VAL A 175 -3.14 -4.77 -10.58
CA VAL A 175 -3.97 -3.56 -10.59
C VAL A 175 -3.37 -2.49 -9.65
N PHE A 176 -2.74 -2.90 -8.56
CA PHE A 176 -2.18 -2.02 -7.52
C PHE A 176 -0.75 -1.56 -7.81
N ARG A 177 -0.30 -1.60 -9.07
CA ARG A 177 1.06 -1.19 -9.45
C ARG A 177 1.34 0.27 -9.11
N ASP A 178 0.37 1.13 -9.39
CA ASP A 178 0.52 2.58 -9.26
C ASP A 178 -0.03 3.10 -7.92
N TYR A 179 -0.85 2.32 -7.22
CA TYR A 179 -1.35 2.65 -5.88
C TYR A 179 -1.47 1.36 -5.07
N MET A 180 -0.63 1.22 -4.04
CA MET A 180 -0.62 0.06 -3.15
C MET A 180 -1.04 0.49 -1.74
N PRO A 181 -2.25 0.12 -1.26
CA PRO A 181 -2.69 0.50 0.07
C PRO A 181 -1.93 -0.28 1.15
N ARG A 182 -1.82 0.31 2.35
CA ARG A 182 -1.06 -0.28 3.47
C ARG A 182 -1.45 -1.72 3.80
N SER A 183 -2.74 -2.01 3.74
CA SER A 183 -3.29 -3.34 4.06
C SER A 183 -2.92 -4.43 3.04
N LEU A 184 -2.60 -4.05 1.80
CA LEU A 184 -2.24 -5.00 0.75
C LEU A 184 -0.82 -5.54 0.94
N PHE A 185 0.10 -4.74 1.45
CA PHE A 185 1.48 -5.18 1.74
C PHE A 185 1.53 -6.39 2.68
N GLU A 186 0.87 -6.31 3.84
CA GLU A 186 0.87 -7.41 4.83
C GLU A 186 0.29 -8.67 4.22
N THR A 187 -0.81 -8.49 3.49
CA THR A 187 -1.51 -9.55 2.77
C THR A 187 -0.60 -10.22 1.76
N SER A 188 0.06 -9.44 0.91
CA SER A 188 0.99 -9.90 -0.12
C SER A 188 2.19 -10.61 0.48
N LEU A 189 2.79 -10.04 1.52
CA LEU A 189 3.92 -10.62 2.23
C LEU A 189 3.54 -11.99 2.81
N MET A 190 2.41 -12.09 3.51
CA MET A 190 1.91 -13.35 4.06
C MET A 190 1.64 -14.41 2.99
N ILE A 191 1.07 -14.02 1.84
CA ILE A 191 0.81 -14.93 0.72
C ILE A 191 2.11 -15.44 0.12
N HIS A 192 3.09 -14.56 -0.15
CA HIS A 192 4.40 -14.96 -0.68
C HIS A 192 5.18 -15.85 0.30
N MET A 193 5.18 -15.51 1.59
CA MET A 193 5.79 -16.35 2.63
C MET A 193 5.11 -17.72 2.72
N THR A 194 3.79 -17.78 2.64
CA THR A 194 3.03 -19.04 2.58
C THR A 194 3.40 -19.86 1.33
N ALA A 195 3.61 -19.21 0.19
CA ALA A 195 4.05 -19.87 -1.03
C ALA A 195 5.44 -20.50 -0.87
N ILE A 196 6.40 -19.76 -0.34
CA ILE A 196 7.75 -20.28 -0.02
C ILE A 196 7.65 -21.47 0.93
N GLN A 197 6.86 -21.34 2.00
CA GLN A 197 6.69 -22.39 3.00
C GLN A 197 6.09 -23.67 2.40
N LEU A 198 4.95 -23.56 1.70
CA LEU A 198 4.19 -24.72 1.23
C LEU A 198 4.75 -25.35 -0.05
N LEU A 199 5.39 -24.57 -0.92
CA LEU A 199 5.77 -24.99 -2.27
C LEU A 199 7.29 -25.15 -2.45
N ILE A 200 8.11 -24.57 -1.57
CA ILE A 200 9.58 -24.71 -1.59
C ILE A 200 10.07 -25.51 -0.38
N ILE A 201 9.81 -25.04 0.83
CA ILE A 201 10.38 -25.62 2.07
C ILE A 201 9.77 -27.00 2.39
N LYS A 202 8.44 -27.09 2.54
CA LYS A 202 7.74 -28.32 2.96
C LYS A 202 7.90 -29.52 2.01
N PRO A 203 7.80 -29.38 0.68
CA PRO A 203 7.88 -30.53 -0.22
C PRO A 203 9.22 -31.26 -0.12
N ARG A 204 9.26 -32.59 -0.19
CA ARG A 204 10.54 -33.34 -0.17
C ARG A 204 11.49 -32.90 -1.28
N ILE A 205 10.97 -32.77 -2.49
CA ILE A 205 11.62 -32.18 -3.66
C ILE A 205 10.65 -31.13 -4.23
N PRO A 206 11.01 -29.84 -4.25
CA PRO A 206 10.15 -28.82 -4.82
C PRO A 206 10.07 -28.97 -6.35
N LYS A 207 8.92 -28.60 -6.91
CA LYS A 207 8.73 -28.55 -8.37
C LYS A 207 9.41 -27.31 -8.91
N VAL A 208 10.30 -27.46 -9.89
CA VAL A 208 11.07 -26.34 -10.48
C VAL A 208 10.15 -25.24 -11.05
N ALA A 209 9.02 -25.63 -11.66
CA ALA A 209 8.00 -24.71 -12.14
C ALA A 209 7.40 -23.84 -11.01
N ASN A 210 7.10 -24.44 -9.86
CA ASN A 210 6.58 -23.69 -8.72
C ASN A 210 7.63 -22.72 -8.16
N VAL A 211 8.89 -23.14 -8.12
CA VAL A 211 10.00 -22.28 -7.67
C VAL A 211 10.11 -21.07 -8.58
N TRP A 212 10.19 -21.27 -9.90
CA TRP A 212 10.22 -20.17 -10.88
C TRP A 212 9.01 -19.25 -10.80
N LEU A 213 7.80 -19.81 -10.70
CA LEU A 213 6.56 -19.03 -10.52
C LEU A 213 6.66 -18.10 -9.30
N ILE A 214 7.13 -18.61 -8.17
CA ILE A 214 7.22 -17.84 -6.92
C ILE A 214 8.29 -16.74 -7.05
N LEU A 215 9.48 -17.09 -7.56
CA LEU A 215 10.58 -16.13 -7.70
C LEU A 215 10.21 -14.99 -8.65
N THR A 216 9.60 -15.32 -9.80
CA THR A 216 9.13 -14.31 -10.75
C THR A 216 8.00 -13.47 -10.17
N ALA A 217 7.03 -14.08 -9.49
CA ALA A 217 5.93 -13.35 -8.87
C ALA A 217 6.42 -12.37 -7.79
N ILE A 218 7.38 -12.76 -6.94
CA ILE A 218 7.98 -11.87 -5.94
C ILE A 218 8.74 -10.73 -6.64
N LYS A 219 9.59 -11.05 -7.62
CA LYS A 219 10.35 -10.06 -8.38
C LYS A 219 9.45 -8.99 -9.00
N ASN A 220 8.35 -9.42 -9.62
CA ASN A 220 7.41 -8.55 -10.34
C ASN A 220 6.28 -7.99 -9.44
N HIS A 221 6.34 -8.21 -8.14
CA HIS A 221 5.32 -7.70 -7.21
C HIS A 221 5.37 -6.15 -7.16
N PRO A 222 4.24 -5.42 -7.25
CA PRO A 222 4.22 -4.00 -6.95
C PRO A 222 4.79 -3.68 -5.57
N VAL A 223 5.69 -2.71 -5.45
CA VAL A 223 6.32 -2.39 -4.16
C VAL A 223 6.70 -0.93 -4.11
N GLN A 224 6.57 -0.32 -2.94
CA GLN A 224 7.10 1.02 -2.63
C GLN A 224 8.33 0.90 -1.74
N ASP A 225 9.20 1.90 -1.71
CA ASP A 225 10.46 1.87 -0.94
C ASP A 225 10.25 1.64 0.56
N SER A 226 9.10 2.04 1.10
CA SER A 226 8.73 1.78 2.50
C SER A 226 8.48 0.31 2.83
N ASN A 227 8.38 -0.57 1.83
CA ASN A 227 7.92 -1.97 1.97
C ASN A 227 9.12 -2.91 2.09
N VAL A 228 9.96 -2.62 3.10
CA VAL A 228 11.29 -3.20 3.29
C VAL A 228 11.29 -4.73 3.25
N GLU A 229 10.35 -5.41 3.90
CA GLU A 229 10.24 -6.88 3.91
C GLU A 229 10.08 -7.47 2.51
N LEU A 230 9.26 -6.84 1.66
CA LEU A 230 9.05 -7.29 0.29
C LEU A 230 10.27 -6.98 -0.58
N LEU A 231 10.99 -5.89 -0.32
CA LEU A 231 12.22 -5.54 -1.03
C LEU A 231 13.35 -6.52 -0.71
N VAL A 232 13.48 -6.89 0.57
CA VAL A 232 14.36 -7.98 1.02
C VAL A 232 13.98 -9.30 0.32
N LEU A 233 12.69 -9.64 0.26
CA LEU A 233 12.23 -10.83 -0.47
C LEU A 233 12.51 -10.76 -1.97
N LYS A 234 12.38 -9.59 -2.61
CA LYS A 234 12.71 -9.38 -4.02
C LYS A 234 14.18 -9.62 -4.29
N ARG A 235 15.07 -9.03 -3.48
CA ARG A 235 16.51 -9.25 -3.60
C ARG A 235 16.86 -10.71 -3.38
N TYR A 236 16.28 -11.33 -2.36
CA TYR A 236 16.44 -12.75 -2.09
C TYR A 236 15.99 -13.63 -3.27
N ALA A 237 14.82 -13.37 -3.84
CA ALA A 237 14.28 -14.09 -4.99
C ALA A 237 15.17 -13.93 -6.23
N TYR A 238 15.71 -12.74 -6.47
CA TYR A 238 16.67 -12.49 -7.54
C TYR A 238 17.95 -13.31 -7.38
N LEU A 239 18.53 -13.36 -6.16
CA LEU A 239 19.74 -14.14 -5.90
C LEU A 239 19.49 -15.63 -6.08
N ILE A 240 18.36 -16.16 -5.61
CA ILE A 240 17.97 -17.56 -5.87
C ILE A 240 17.81 -17.82 -7.36
N ALA A 241 17.10 -16.96 -8.09
CA ALA A 241 16.87 -17.13 -9.53
C ALA A 241 18.21 -17.14 -10.30
N THR A 242 19.12 -16.24 -9.95
CA THR A 242 20.46 -16.17 -10.55
C THR A 242 21.28 -17.42 -10.23
N PHE A 243 21.22 -17.90 -8.99
CA PHE A 243 21.85 -19.17 -8.60
C PHE A 243 21.24 -20.38 -9.36
N LEU A 244 19.92 -20.44 -9.52
CA LEU A 244 19.27 -21.51 -10.29
C LEU A 244 19.69 -21.49 -11.77
N LYS A 245 19.90 -20.31 -12.37
CA LYS A 245 20.36 -20.17 -13.76
C LYS A 245 21.83 -20.53 -13.94
N THR A 246 22.68 -20.11 -13.01
CA THR A 246 24.15 -20.15 -13.18
C THR A 246 24.84 -21.26 -12.41
N ASN A 247 24.29 -21.63 -11.25
CA ASN A 247 24.89 -22.52 -10.27
C ASN A 247 26.38 -22.22 -10.02
N SER A 248 26.67 -20.93 -9.79
CA SER A 248 28.04 -20.42 -9.66
C SER A 248 28.42 -20.14 -8.20
N MET A 249 29.71 -20.31 -7.90
CA MET A 249 30.29 -19.93 -6.60
C MET A 249 30.14 -18.43 -6.31
N VAL A 250 30.09 -17.59 -7.35
CA VAL A 250 29.89 -16.13 -7.20
C VAL A 250 28.50 -15.84 -6.63
N THR A 251 27.45 -16.41 -7.21
CA THR A 251 26.08 -16.24 -6.69
C THR A 251 25.89 -16.85 -5.29
N GLU A 252 26.59 -17.96 -5.00
CA GLU A 252 26.57 -18.55 -3.66
C GLU A 252 27.24 -17.62 -2.61
N ALA A 253 28.37 -17.01 -2.95
CA ALA A 253 29.02 -16.02 -2.10
C ALA A 253 28.14 -14.76 -1.90
N MET A 254 27.47 -14.27 -2.95
CA MET A 254 26.51 -13.17 -2.83
C MET A 254 25.35 -13.52 -1.90
N MET A 255 24.80 -14.73 -1.99
CA MET A 255 23.75 -15.21 -1.08
C MET A 255 24.26 -15.33 0.35
N ALA A 256 25.50 -15.78 0.57
CA ALA A 256 26.09 -15.84 1.91
C ALA A 256 26.23 -14.43 2.54
N THR A 257 26.69 -13.44 1.77
CA THR A 257 26.73 -12.03 2.21
C THR A 257 25.34 -11.51 2.54
N PHE A 258 24.35 -11.80 1.69
CA PHE A 258 22.95 -11.43 1.93
C PHE A 258 22.40 -12.03 3.23
N LEU A 259 22.60 -13.33 3.47
CA LEU A 259 22.11 -13.99 4.68
C LEU A 259 22.85 -13.52 5.94
N LEU A 260 24.13 -13.15 5.83
CA LEU A 260 24.86 -12.54 6.94
C LEU A 260 24.29 -11.17 7.30
N ALA A 261 24.07 -10.30 6.30
CA ALA A 261 23.42 -9.01 6.51
C ALA A 261 22.00 -9.19 7.10
N ALA A 262 21.23 -10.15 6.57
CA ALA A 262 19.90 -10.48 7.06
C ALA A 262 19.92 -10.86 8.55
N ARG A 263 20.89 -11.68 8.97
CA ARG A 263 21.07 -12.02 10.38
C ARG A 263 21.45 -10.82 11.24
N GLN A 264 22.42 -10.01 10.80
CA GLN A 264 22.88 -8.83 11.54
C GLN A 264 21.79 -7.77 11.70
N MET A 265 20.90 -7.64 10.72
CA MET A 265 19.77 -6.71 10.75
C MET A 265 18.48 -7.31 11.35
N GLY A 266 18.51 -8.56 11.82
CA GLY A 266 17.40 -9.22 12.52
C GLY A 266 16.24 -9.59 11.60
N VAL A 267 16.54 -10.06 10.38
CA VAL A 267 15.60 -10.36 9.29
C VAL A 267 15.90 -11.69 8.60
N GLU A 268 16.75 -12.54 9.20
CA GLU A 268 16.98 -13.92 8.76
C GLU A 268 15.70 -14.76 8.74
N THR A 269 14.76 -14.43 9.63
CA THR A 269 13.40 -14.95 9.66
C THR A 269 12.44 -13.79 9.40
N LEU A 270 11.63 -13.92 8.36
CA LEU A 270 10.54 -12.98 8.09
C LEU A 270 9.28 -13.51 8.77
N GLN A 271 8.63 -12.63 9.53
CA GLN A 271 7.41 -12.94 10.27
C GLN A 271 6.37 -11.84 10.05
N MET A 272 5.15 -12.23 9.71
CA MET A 272 3.99 -11.34 9.64
C MET A 272 2.77 -12.08 10.15
N ASN A 273 2.14 -11.53 11.20
CA ASN A 273 1.04 -12.17 11.92
C ASN A 273 1.43 -13.62 12.33
N PHE A 274 0.68 -14.62 11.89
CA PHE A 274 0.91 -16.04 12.19
C PHE A 274 1.75 -16.77 11.13
N VAL A 275 2.27 -16.07 10.10
CA VAL A 275 3.11 -16.66 9.05
C VAL A 275 4.58 -16.30 9.31
N SER A 276 5.46 -17.29 9.24
CA SER A 276 6.90 -17.12 9.43
C SER A 276 7.68 -18.00 8.47
N ILE A 277 8.77 -17.48 7.89
CA ILE A 277 9.71 -18.24 7.07
C ILE A 277 11.16 -17.90 7.42
N SER A 278 12.01 -18.93 7.35
CA SER A 278 13.46 -18.78 7.47
C SER A 278 14.08 -18.67 6.07
N LEU A 279 14.74 -17.53 5.79
CA LEU A 279 15.45 -17.33 4.52
C LEU A 279 16.61 -18.32 4.38
N THR A 280 17.23 -18.70 5.49
CA THR A 280 18.30 -19.71 5.51
C THR A 280 17.77 -21.10 5.18
N ASP A 281 16.60 -21.50 5.69
CA ASP A 281 16.03 -22.82 5.41
C ASP A 281 15.51 -22.95 3.98
N ALA A 282 14.90 -21.88 3.45
CA ALA A 282 14.55 -21.82 2.04
C ALA A 282 15.78 -21.93 1.14
N TRP A 283 16.87 -21.25 1.49
CA TRP A 283 18.13 -21.30 0.72
C TRP A 283 18.75 -22.70 0.77
N ARG A 284 18.92 -23.27 1.97
CA ARG A 284 19.45 -24.63 2.15
C ARG A 284 18.63 -25.65 1.36
N LYS A 285 17.30 -25.50 1.34
CA LYS A 285 16.42 -26.37 0.56
C LYS A 285 16.71 -26.32 -0.94
N ILE A 286 16.94 -25.13 -1.50
CA ILE A 286 17.30 -24.96 -2.91
C ILE A 286 18.67 -25.57 -3.19
N GLN A 287 19.66 -25.28 -2.34
CA GLN A 287 21.03 -25.80 -2.47
C GLN A 287 21.06 -27.34 -2.42
N ASP A 288 20.43 -27.94 -1.41
CA ASP A 288 20.36 -29.40 -1.22
C ASP A 288 19.66 -30.15 -2.36
N LYS A 289 18.84 -29.44 -3.14
CA LYS A 289 18.02 -30.00 -4.22
C LYS A 289 18.40 -29.50 -5.61
N ILE A 290 19.51 -28.77 -5.74
CA ILE A 290 19.88 -28.11 -6.99
C ILE A 290 19.97 -29.08 -8.17
N SER A 291 20.64 -30.23 -7.99
CA SER A 291 20.75 -31.23 -9.06
C SER A 291 19.40 -31.83 -9.47
N GLN A 292 18.48 -32.02 -8.52
CA GLN A 292 17.13 -32.52 -8.82
C GLN A 292 16.23 -31.45 -9.42
N LEU A 293 16.48 -30.16 -9.14
CA LEU A 293 15.78 -29.05 -9.75
C LEU A 293 16.21 -28.86 -11.21
N HIS A 294 17.52 -28.92 -11.49
CA HIS A 294 18.06 -28.87 -12.86
C HIS A 294 17.68 -30.08 -13.71
N ALA A 295 17.50 -31.25 -13.10
CA ALA A 295 17.05 -32.44 -13.80
C ALA A 295 15.55 -32.41 -14.19
N GLN A 296 14.76 -31.49 -13.63
CA GLN A 296 13.37 -31.31 -14.02
C GLN A 296 13.28 -30.48 -15.30
N SER A 297 12.51 -30.95 -16.29
CA SER A 297 12.19 -30.14 -17.47
C SER A 297 11.14 -29.09 -17.13
N LEU A 298 11.43 -27.84 -17.47
CA LEU A 298 10.41 -26.82 -17.68
C LEU A 298 9.82 -27.04 -19.07
N SER A 299 8.50 -26.93 -19.22
CA SER A 299 7.96 -26.89 -20.58
C SER A 299 8.41 -25.58 -21.24
N PRO A 300 8.62 -25.55 -22.57
CA PRO A 300 8.95 -24.31 -23.28
C PRO A 300 7.91 -23.20 -23.04
N VAL A 301 6.65 -23.59 -22.79
CA VAL A 301 5.56 -22.67 -22.44
C VAL A 301 5.78 -22.08 -21.05
N ASP A 302 6.15 -22.88 -20.06
CA ASP A 302 6.44 -22.40 -18.70
C ASP A 302 7.64 -21.44 -18.70
N ASP A 303 8.69 -21.76 -19.47
CA ASP A 303 9.91 -20.94 -19.56
C ASP A 303 9.62 -19.57 -20.17
N ILE A 304 8.88 -19.54 -21.29
CA ILE A 304 8.38 -18.30 -21.91
C ILE A 304 7.44 -17.55 -20.96
N MET A 305 6.51 -18.25 -20.29
CA MET A 305 5.61 -17.61 -19.35
C MET A 305 6.37 -16.95 -18.20
N TYR A 306 7.37 -17.59 -17.60
CA TYR A 306 8.11 -17.01 -16.48
C TYR A 306 8.98 -15.81 -16.89
N ASP A 307 9.54 -15.80 -18.09
CA ASP A 307 10.27 -14.64 -18.61
C ASP A 307 9.33 -13.53 -19.11
N GLN A 308 8.12 -13.88 -19.57
CA GLN A 308 7.08 -12.98 -20.08
C GLN A 308 5.89 -12.80 -19.14
N LEU A 309 6.04 -13.02 -17.83
CA LEU A 309 5.05 -12.64 -16.83
C LEU A 309 4.98 -11.10 -16.74
N SER A 310 4.64 -10.45 -17.85
CA SER A 310 4.09 -9.11 -17.92
C SER A 310 2.66 -9.26 -17.44
N PHE A 311 2.49 -9.30 -16.13
CA PHE A 311 1.16 -9.32 -15.58
C PHE A 311 0.47 -8.01 -16.00
N LYS A 312 -0.45 -8.12 -16.96
CA LYS A 312 -1.40 -7.06 -17.23
C LYS A 312 -2.51 -7.18 -16.17
N PRO A 313 -2.95 -6.08 -15.57
CA PRO A 313 -4.08 -6.13 -14.66
C PRO A 313 -5.29 -6.76 -15.36
N ILE A 314 -6.00 -7.64 -14.65
CA ILE A 314 -7.21 -8.33 -15.16
C ILE A 314 -8.33 -7.32 -15.47
N SER A 315 -8.34 -6.17 -14.79
CA SER A 315 -9.27 -5.07 -15.01
C SER A 315 -8.51 -3.76 -15.09
N GLN A 316 -8.80 -2.97 -16.11
CA GLN A 316 -8.21 -1.66 -16.40
C GLN A 316 -9.19 -0.51 -16.16
N THR A 317 -10.48 -0.83 -15.99
CA THR A 317 -11.52 0.15 -15.67
C THR A 317 -12.41 -0.34 -14.53
N PHE A 318 -13.09 0.60 -13.86
CA PHE A 318 -14.11 0.26 -12.87
C PHE A 318 -15.23 -0.61 -13.46
N GLY A 319 -15.67 -0.32 -14.69
CA GLY A 319 -16.71 -1.10 -15.38
C GLY A 319 -16.31 -2.56 -15.59
N GLU A 320 -15.05 -2.81 -15.98
CA GLU A 320 -14.50 -4.16 -16.12
C GLU A 320 -14.43 -4.91 -14.79
N LEU A 321 -13.93 -4.25 -13.73
CA LEU A 321 -13.88 -4.84 -12.39
C LEU A 321 -15.29 -5.23 -11.93
N MET A 322 -16.26 -4.36 -12.12
CA MET A 322 -17.64 -4.61 -11.72
C MET A 322 -18.30 -5.72 -12.52
N HIS A 323 -18.14 -5.71 -13.85
CA HIS A 323 -18.64 -6.79 -14.71
C HIS A 323 -18.10 -8.14 -14.27
N GLN A 324 -16.80 -8.21 -14.02
CA GLN A 324 -16.13 -9.42 -13.58
C GLN A 324 -16.60 -9.84 -12.18
N THR A 325 -16.79 -8.90 -11.27
CA THR A 325 -17.26 -9.15 -9.89
C THR A 325 -18.69 -9.68 -9.88
N VAL A 326 -19.61 -9.04 -10.61
CA VAL A 326 -21.01 -9.47 -10.76
C VAL A 326 -21.07 -10.88 -11.32
N ARG A 327 -20.28 -11.15 -12.37
CA ARG A 327 -20.21 -12.46 -13.02
C ARG A 327 -19.64 -13.53 -12.09
N ASP A 328 -18.49 -13.29 -11.49
CA ASP A 328 -17.73 -14.30 -10.74
C ASP A 328 -18.39 -14.63 -9.41
N LYS A 329 -18.98 -13.63 -8.75
CA LYS A 329 -19.70 -13.81 -7.49
C LYS A 329 -21.16 -14.24 -7.69
N GLY A 330 -21.59 -14.45 -8.94
CA GLY A 330 -22.92 -14.96 -9.26
C GLY A 330 -24.05 -14.03 -8.81
N ILE A 331 -23.83 -12.72 -8.86
CA ILE A 331 -24.81 -11.72 -8.45
C ILE A 331 -25.95 -11.70 -9.48
N SER A 332 -27.16 -12.06 -9.07
CA SER A 332 -28.28 -12.21 -10.00
C SER A 332 -28.87 -10.87 -10.45
N ILE A 333 -29.44 -10.83 -11.67
CA ILE A 333 -30.10 -9.63 -12.20
C ILE A 333 -31.23 -9.16 -11.27
N ASN A 334 -32.04 -10.09 -10.75
CA ASN A 334 -33.13 -9.76 -9.83
C ASN A 334 -32.62 -9.03 -8.57
N ARG A 335 -31.42 -9.37 -8.12
CA ARG A 335 -30.74 -8.74 -6.99
C ARG A 335 -30.35 -7.30 -7.29
N LEU A 336 -29.75 -7.07 -8.46
CA LEU A 336 -29.37 -5.75 -8.93
C LEU A 336 -30.63 -4.88 -9.12
N THR A 337 -31.71 -5.45 -9.67
CA THR A 337 -33.00 -4.76 -9.82
C THR A 337 -33.63 -4.39 -8.48
N ALA A 338 -33.54 -5.24 -7.46
CA ALA A 338 -34.02 -4.92 -6.10
C ALA A 338 -33.28 -3.72 -5.47
N LEU A 339 -32.09 -3.39 -5.97
CA LEU A 339 -31.28 -2.25 -5.54
C LEU A 339 -31.42 -1.05 -6.50
N GLY A 340 -32.39 -1.08 -7.41
CA GLY A 340 -32.67 0.02 -8.33
C GLY A 340 -31.85 0.01 -9.62
N PHE A 341 -31.10 -1.06 -9.92
CA PHE A 341 -30.40 -1.19 -11.20
C PHE A 341 -31.34 -1.72 -12.29
N SER A 342 -31.65 -0.85 -13.25
CA SER A 342 -32.32 -1.27 -14.49
C SER A 342 -31.36 -2.01 -15.41
N LYS A 343 -31.90 -2.79 -16.37
CA LYS A 343 -31.08 -3.40 -17.44
C LYS A 343 -30.24 -2.35 -18.19
N SER A 344 -30.81 -1.17 -18.47
CA SER A 344 -30.10 -0.08 -19.15
C SER A 344 -28.99 0.55 -18.31
N LYS A 345 -29.12 0.57 -16.96
CA LYS A 345 -28.02 0.96 -16.07
C LYS A 345 -26.89 -0.08 -16.10
N MET A 346 -27.23 -1.37 -16.10
CA MET A 346 -26.23 -2.45 -16.17
C MET A 346 -25.44 -2.42 -17.49
N TYR A 347 -26.08 -2.16 -18.63
CA TYR A 347 -25.35 -2.01 -19.90
C TYR A 347 -24.42 -0.80 -19.89
N ARG A 348 -24.88 0.36 -19.40
CA ARG A 348 -24.04 1.56 -19.27
C ARG A 348 -22.84 1.36 -18.34
N LEU A 349 -23.00 0.62 -17.25
CA LEU A 349 -21.90 0.26 -16.35
C LEU A 349 -20.76 -0.45 -17.10
N TYR A 350 -21.09 -1.29 -18.09
CA TYR A 350 -20.11 -2.08 -18.83
C TYR A 350 -19.50 -1.33 -20.02
N ASP A 351 -20.29 -0.50 -20.70
CA ASP A 351 -19.87 0.19 -21.93
C ASP A 351 -19.34 1.62 -21.69
N ASP A 352 -19.79 2.30 -20.62
CA ASP A 352 -19.47 3.69 -20.29
C ASP A 352 -19.40 3.89 -18.76
N SER A 353 -18.41 3.26 -18.13
CA SER A 353 -18.21 3.34 -16.68
C SER A 353 -17.95 4.76 -16.14
N GLN A 354 -17.58 5.69 -17.02
CA GLN A 354 -17.33 7.09 -16.69
C GLN A 354 -18.59 7.87 -16.32
N SER A 355 -19.74 7.52 -16.93
CA SER A 355 -21.04 8.14 -16.64
C SER A 355 -21.77 7.50 -15.45
N LEU A 356 -21.15 6.54 -14.77
CA LEU A 356 -21.74 5.88 -13.62
C LEU A 356 -21.89 6.86 -12.45
N MET A 357 -23.07 6.88 -11.85
CA MET A 357 -23.33 7.68 -10.65
C MET A 357 -22.60 7.10 -9.45
N VAL A 358 -22.00 7.94 -8.61
CA VAL A 358 -21.28 7.53 -7.39
C VAL A 358 -22.16 6.68 -6.47
N ASN A 359 -23.44 6.96 -6.34
CA ASN A 359 -24.34 6.11 -5.54
C ASN A 359 -24.46 4.69 -6.08
N ASP A 360 -24.58 4.58 -7.40
CA ASP A 360 -24.65 3.28 -8.07
C ASP A 360 -23.29 2.56 -7.86
N MET A 361 -22.17 3.28 -7.89
CA MET A 361 -20.84 2.76 -7.58
C MET A 361 -20.75 2.20 -6.16
N LEU A 362 -21.19 2.94 -5.14
CA LEU A 362 -21.16 2.53 -3.74
C LEU A 362 -22.07 1.33 -3.46
N ASP A 363 -23.26 1.29 -4.07
CA ASP A 363 -24.15 0.13 -3.98
C ASP A 363 -23.52 -1.12 -4.59
N LEU A 364 -22.88 -0.97 -5.74
CA LEU A 364 -22.16 -2.05 -6.42
C LEU A 364 -20.96 -2.56 -5.61
N MET A 365 -20.18 -1.66 -5.01
CA MET A 365 -19.08 -2.03 -4.12
C MET A 365 -19.59 -2.87 -2.96
N ARG A 366 -20.67 -2.43 -2.31
CA ARG A 366 -21.29 -3.14 -1.19
C ARG A 366 -21.73 -4.55 -1.54
N ILE A 367 -22.35 -4.73 -2.71
CA ILE A 367 -22.80 -6.05 -3.19
C ILE A 367 -21.59 -6.92 -3.59
N GLY A 368 -20.62 -6.29 -4.25
CA GLY A 368 -19.42 -6.92 -4.78
C GLY A 368 -18.39 -7.27 -3.71
N GLY A 369 -18.52 -6.74 -2.49
CA GLY A 369 -17.49 -6.84 -1.46
C GLY A 369 -16.19 -6.17 -1.86
N LEU A 370 -16.31 -5.03 -2.55
CA LEU A 370 -15.18 -4.18 -2.90
C LEU A 370 -15.00 -3.14 -1.80
N GLU A 371 -13.75 -2.88 -1.47
CA GLU A 371 -13.35 -1.82 -0.56
C GLU A 371 -12.99 -0.57 -1.36
N THR A 372 -12.93 0.58 -0.70
CA THR A 372 -12.49 1.83 -1.36
C THR A 372 -11.11 1.69 -2.00
N GLY A 373 -10.21 0.93 -1.35
CA GLY A 373 -8.87 0.65 -1.86
C GLY A 373 -8.84 -0.17 -3.16
N ASP A 374 -9.90 -0.92 -3.49
CA ASP A 374 -9.99 -1.62 -4.79
C ASP A 374 -10.21 -0.63 -5.95
N LEU A 375 -10.75 0.55 -5.66
CA LEU A 375 -11.12 1.56 -6.66
C LEU A 375 -10.02 2.58 -6.88
N ASP A 376 -9.25 2.94 -5.85
CA ASP A 376 -8.14 3.90 -5.96
C ASP A 376 -7.31 3.64 -7.23
N PRO A 377 -6.67 2.47 -7.43
CA PRO A 377 -5.84 2.23 -8.61
C PRO A 377 -6.59 2.36 -9.95
N LEU A 378 -7.89 2.09 -9.99
CA LEU A 378 -8.69 2.15 -11.22
C LEU A 378 -9.14 3.57 -11.56
N LEU A 379 -9.42 4.39 -10.55
CA LEU A 379 -9.65 5.82 -10.73
C LEU A 379 -8.36 6.51 -11.18
N THR A 380 -7.21 5.97 -10.77
CA THR A 380 -5.92 6.27 -11.38
C THR A 380 -5.69 5.56 -12.73
N MET A 381 -6.67 5.21 -13.56
CA MET A 381 -6.41 4.73 -14.94
C MET A 381 -7.21 5.50 -15.99
N LEU A 382 -7.83 6.62 -15.59
CA LEU A 382 -8.60 7.49 -16.47
C LEU A 382 -7.71 8.31 -17.44
N PRO A 383 -8.22 8.65 -18.64
CA PRO A 383 -7.41 8.94 -19.83
C PRO A 383 -6.55 10.22 -19.83
N ASP A 384 -6.76 11.17 -18.91
CA ASP A 384 -5.99 12.44 -18.86
C ASP A 384 -4.79 12.35 -17.91
N LYS A 385 -3.74 11.66 -18.35
CA LYS A 385 -2.70 11.11 -17.47
C LYS A 385 -1.27 11.59 -17.68
N GLY A 386 -1.08 12.81 -18.17
CA GLY A 386 0.26 13.33 -18.45
C GLY A 386 1.16 13.49 -17.22
N LEU A 387 0.64 13.76 -16.02
CA LEU A 387 1.46 14.21 -14.87
C LEU A 387 0.92 13.84 -13.48
N ASP A 388 0.14 12.77 -13.31
CA ASP A 388 -0.51 12.53 -12.01
C ASP A 388 0.44 11.90 -10.96
N VAL A 389 1.46 12.67 -10.56
CA VAL A 389 2.48 12.36 -9.52
C VAL A 389 1.88 12.13 -8.13
N ARG A 390 0.60 12.50 -7.96
CA ARG A 390 -0.17 12.30 -6.73
C ARG A 390 -0.41 10.83 -6.46
N TYR A 391 -0.47 9.98 -7.49
CA TYR A 391 -0.72 8.55 -7.34
C TYR A 391 0.54 7.71 -7.44
N ASN A 392 1.43 8.01 -8.38
CA ASN A 392 2.67 7.27 -8.52
C ASN A 392 3.83 8.18 -8.91
N LEU A 393 4.49 8.78 -7.92
CA LEU A 393 5.70 9.56 -8.16
C LEU A 393 6.86 8.69 -8.69
N TYR A 394 6.89 7.40 -8.33
CA TYR A 394 7.82 6.41 -8.87
C TYR A 394 7.48 5.94 -10.29
N GLY A 395 6.32 6.35 -10.83
CA GLY A 395 5.95 6.18 -12.22
C GLY A 395 6.63 7.19 -13.13
N VAL A 396 7.13 8.30 -12.56
CA VAL A 396 7.97 9.25 -13.30
C VAL A 396 9.34 8.63 -13.51
N GLN A 397 9.71 8.47 -14.78
CA GLN A 397 11.02 7.93 -15.13
C GLN A 397 12.10 8.89 -14.63
N GLN A 398 13.20 8.38 -14.05
CA GLN A 398 14.28 9.21 -13.48
C GLN A 398 14.72 10.37 -14.39
N HIS A 399 14.89 10.09 -15.68
CA HIS A 399 15.35 11.09 -16.65
C HIS A 399 14.31 12.18 -16.96
N MET A 400 13.04 11.99 -16.54
CA MET A 400 11.94 12.94 -16.71
C MET A 400 11.67 13.75 -15.43
N LEU A 401 12.31 13.45 -14.29
CA LEU A 401 11.97 14.07 -13.00
C LEU A 401 12.11 15.60 -13.03
N VAL A 402 13.18 16.12 -13.64
CA VAL A 402 13.44 17.56 -13.76
C VAL A 402 12.35 18.24 -14.59
N GLU A 403 12.10 17.73 -15.80
CA GLU A 403 11.09 18.28 -16.71
C GLU A 403 9.69 18.23 -16.09
N THR A 404 9.36 17.14 -15.40
CA THR A 404 8.07 16.97 -14.70
C THR A 404 7.91 18.00 -13.58
N ALA A 405 8.96 18.25 -12.79
CA ALA A 405 8.93 19.26 -11.73
C ALA A 405 8.70 20.67 -12.31
N GLU A 406 9.39 21.02 -13.39
CA GLU A 406 9.24 22.30 -14.08
C GLU A 406 7.84 22.47 -14.69
N GLU A 407 7.30 21.42 -15.33
CA GLU A 407 5.96 21.46 -15.91
C GLU A 407 4.88 21.67 -14.84
N LEU A 408 5.00 20.99 -13.68
CA LEU A 408 4.09 21.18 -12.55
C LEU A 408 4.17 22.61 -11.99
N ARG A 409 5.38 23.18 -11.89
CA ARG A 409 5.55 24.57 -11.45
C ARG A 409 4.87 25.55 -12.39
N GLN A 410 5.05 25.37 -13.69
CA GLN A 410 4.40 26.19 -14.72
C GLN A 410 2.88 26.05 -14.68
N LYS A 411 2.35 24.83 -14.46
CA LYS A 411 0.91 24.60 -14.30
C LYS A 411 0.37 25.31 -13.08
N TYR A 412 1.07 25.26 -11.94
CA TYR A 412 0.68 26.03 -10.76
C TYR A 412 0.66 27.54 -11.03
N GLU A 413 1.67 28.08 -11.73
CA GLU A 413 1.71 29.51 -12.07
C GLU A 413 0.53 29.93 -12.98
N GLN A 414 0.04 29.02 -13.82
CA GLN A 414 -1.10 29.26 -14.70
C GLN A 414 -2.45 29.09 -14.00
N SER A 415 -2.58 28.06 -13.16
CA SER A 415 -3.86 27.60 -12.62
C SER A 415 -4.11 28.03 -11.17
N GLY A 416 -3.04 28.26 -10.39
CA GLY A 416 -3.10 28.45 -8.95
C GLY A 416 -3.44 27.19 -8.15
N HIS A 417 -3.57 26.02 -8.79
CA HIS A 417 -4.03 24.81 -8.11
C HIS A 417 -2.94 24.21 -7.23
N ILE A 418 -3.23 24.13 -5.92
CA ILE A 418 -2.30 23.64 -4.89
C ILE A 418 -1.70 22.26 -5.23
N ARG A 419 -2.46 21.36 -5.87
CA ARG A 419 -1.98 20.03 -6.25
C ARG A 419 -0.71 20.04 -7.12
N ASP A 420 -0.60 21.03 -8.00
CA ASP A 420 0.50 21.11 -8.96
C ASP A 420 1.75 21.60 -8.21
N LEU A 421 1.56 22.53 -7.25
CA LEU A 421 2.61 22.99 -6.35
C LEU A 421 3.09 21.88 -5.39
N GLU A 422 2.18 21.08 -4.83
CA GLU A 422 2.53 19.93 -3.98
C GLU A 422 3.43 18.94 -4.72
N GLY A 423 3.04 18.55 -5.94
CA GLY A 423 3.82 17.64 -6.78
C GLY A 423 5.18 18.23 -7.18
N ALA A 424 5.22 19.54 -7.50
CA ALA A 424 6.46 20.24 -7.80
C ALA A 424 7.41 20.22 -6.59
N PHE A 425 6.94 20.58 -5.39
CA PHE A 425 7.78 20.60 -4.20
C PHE A 425 8.42 19.24 -3.87
N GLU A 426 7.67 18.15 -4.04
CA GLU A 426 8.19 16.82 -3.79
C GLU A 426 9.23 16.41 -4.83
N LEU A 427 8.96 16.62 -6.12
CA LEU A 427 9.90 16.28 -7.19
C LEU A 427 11.17 17.14 -7.15
N GLU A 428 11.03 18.46 -6.92
CA GLU A 428 12.16 19.38 -6.76
C GLU A 428 13.08 18.88 -5.64
N THR A 429 12.52 18.44 -4.52
CA THR A 429 13.29 17.86 -3.40
C THR A 429 14.06 16.61 -3.83
N ILE A 430 13.41 15.69 -4.53
CA ILE A 430 14.03 14.43 -4.98
C ILE A 430 15.17 14.71 -5.96
N VAL A 431 14.93 15.57 -6.96
CA VAL A 431 15.93 15.98 -7.95
C VAL A 431 17.15 16.59 -7.28
N ARG A 432 16.93 17.52 -6.34
CA ARG A 432 18.02 18.20 -5.63
C ARG A 432 18.82 17.22 -4.77
N PHE A 433 18.14 16.38 -4.00
CA PHE A 433 18.78 15.43 -3.10
C PHE A 433 19.57 14.34 -3.85
N GLN A 434 19.06 13.87 -4.98
CA GLN A 434 19.77 12.92 -5.85
C GLN A 434 21.01 13.55 -6.51
N HIS A 435 20.94 14.83 -6.87
CA HIS A 435 22.06 15.54 -7.46
C HIS A 435 23.17 15.84 -6.45
N ASP A 436 22.78 16.31 -5.26
CA ASP A 436 23.69 16.63 -4.17
C ASP A 436 23.04 16.32 -2.82
N THR A 437 23.49 15.23 -2.18
CA THR A 437 23.00 14.83 -0.85
C THR A 437 23.27 15.87 0.25
N THR A 438 24.23 16.78 0.04
CA THR A 438 24.51 17.89 0.99
C THR A 438 23.59 19.10 0.80
N TRP A 439 22.77 19.10 -0.27
CA TRP A 439 21.78 20.15 -0.53
C TRP A 439 20.89 20.42 0.67
N ILE A 440 20.55 19.40 1.45
CA ILE A 440 19.68 19.51 2.64
C ILE A 440 20.19 20.53 3.69
N ALA A 441 21.50 20.80 3.70
CA ALA A 441 22.15 21.77 4.58
C ALA A 441 22.29 23.17 3.96
N SER A 442 21.87 23.35 2.70
CA SER A 442 22.03 24.60 1.97
C SER A 442 20.96 25.65 2.33
N GLU A 443 21.24 26.91 1.97
CA GLU A 443 20.23 27.99 2.07
C GLU A 443 19.08 27.77 1.08
N ASP A 444 19.34 27.15 -0.08
CA ASP A 444 18.31 26.79 -1.07
C ASP A 444 17.29 25.80 -0.46
N ALA A 445 17.77 24.74 0.20
CA ALA A 445 16.90 23.81 0.92
C ALA A 445 16.11 24.48 2.05
N LYS A 446 16.64 25.56 2.65
CA LYS A 446 15.94 26.34 3.67
C LYS A 446 14.79 27.14 3.09
N VAL A 447 15.02 27.83 1.97
CA VAL A 447 13.98 28.56 1.25
C VAL A 447 12.89 27.58 0.82
N HIS A 448 13.28 26.45 0.24
CA HIS A 448 12.36 25.39 -0.17
C HIS A 448 11.53 24.85 1.01
N ALA A 449 12.18 24.50 2.12
CA ALA A 449 11.51 24.04 3.34
C ALA A 449 10.51 25.06 3.87
N LYS A 450 10.88 26.33 3.87
CA LYS A 450 10.03 27.42 4.32
C LYS A 450 8.80 27.58 3.44
N ASP A 451 8.96 27.48 2.12
CA ASP A 451 7.85 27.56 1.17
C ASP A 451 6.88 26.40 1.37
N VAL A 452 7.39 25.17 1.54
CA VAL A 452 6.58 24.00 1.89
C VAL A 452 5.89 24.17 3.25
N ALA A 453 6.60 24.65 4.27
CA ALA A 453 6.02 24.88 5.59
C ALA A 453 4.91 25.93 5.55
N ASN A 454 5.09 27.01 4.78
CA ASN A 454 4.07 28.04 4.58
C ASN A 454 2.82 27.52 3.86
N LEU A 455 2.98 26.59 2.91
CA LEU A 455 1.84 25.90 2.30
C LEU A 455 1.09 25.08 3.35
N LEU A 456 1.80 24.20 4.08
CA LEU A 456 1.21 23.30 5.07
C LEU A 456 0.51 24.03 6.22
N ARG A 457 1.02 25.19 6.64
CA ARG A 457 0.40 26.07 7.67
C ARG A 457 -0.98 26.60 7.27
N ARG A 458 -1.28 26.68 5.96
CA ARG A 458 -2.55 27.19 5.45
C ARG A 458 -3.61 26.09 5.31
N ILE A 459 -3.25 24.84 5.59
CA ILE A 459 -4.10 23.67 5.40
C ILE A 459 -4.48 23.13 6.79
N ASP A 460 -5.77 23.21 7.11
CA ASP A 460 -6.31 22.83 8.43
C ASP A 460 -6.29 21.31 8.66
N GLU A 461 -6.60 20.49 7.65
CA GLU A 461 -6.50 19.03 7.66
C GLU A 461 -5.51 18.55 6.59
N TRP A 462 -4.51 17.74 6.96
CA TRP A 462 -3.53 17.24 6.00
C TRP A 462 -4.05 15.91 5.47
N HIS A 463 -3.98 15.70 4.17
CA HIS A 463 -4.24 14.41 3.54
C HIS A 463 -2.92 13.75 3.18
N GLU A 464 -2.98 12.54 2.62
CA GLU A 464 -1.85 11.71 2.25
C GLU A 464 -0.78 12.48 1.47
N ASN A 465 -1.19 13.32 0.51
CA ASN A 465 -0.25 14.11 -0.28
C ASN A 465 0.49 15.15 0.56
N GLU A 466 -0.17 15.86 1.48
CA GLU A 466 0.48 16.80 2.37
C GLU A 466 1.44 16.13 3.33
N TYR A 467 1.11 14.94 3.87
CA TYR A 467 2.04 14.21 4.75
C TYR A 467 3.36 13.85 4.06
N ARG A 468 3.37 13.69 2.73
CA ARG A 468 4.62 13.47 1.98
C ARG A 468 5.52 14.70 2.04
N LEU A 469 4.94 15.89 2.09
CA LEU A 469 5.64 17.17 2.17
C LEU A 469 6.05 17.57 3.59
N VAL A 470 5.37 17.04 4.63
CA VAL A 470 5.68 17.35 6.03
C VAL A 470 7.16 17.15 6.35
N LYS A 471 7.80 16.12 5.77
CA LYS A 471 9.23 15.87 5.98
C LYS A 471 10.13 17.01 5.51
N ILE A 472 9.72 17.70 4.44
CA ILE A 472 10.41 18.86 3.88
C ILE A 472 10.11 20.09 4.74
N GLY A 473 8.83 20.33 5.06
CA GLY A 473 8.40 21.48 5.86
C GLY A 473 9.02 21.50 7.27
N LEU A 474 9.15 20.35 7.92
CA LEU A 474 9.76 20.23 9.26
C LEU A 474 11.22 20.69 9.32
N MET A 475 11.93 20.77 8.19
CA MET A 475 13.28 21.34 8.16
C MET A 475 13.28 22.83 8.59
N ASP A 476 12.22 23.58 8.24
CA ASP A 476 12.05 25.00 8.61
C ASP A 476 11.47 25.19 10.03
N VAL A 477 10.68 24.23 10.52
CA VAL A 477 9.99 24.35 11.82
C VAL A 477 10.98 24.22 12.99
N THR A 478 11.39 25.36 13.54
CA THR A 478 12.36 25.47 14.65
C THR A 478 11.72 25.82 15.99
N GLU A 479 10.57 26.49 15.99
CA GLU A 479 9.91 26.95 17.22
C GLU A 479 9.35 25.76 18.02
N PRO A 480 9.67 25.62 19.33
CA PRO A 480 9.28 24.45 20.12
C PRO A 480 7.77 24.19 20.18
N GLU A 481 6.96 25.25 20.26
CA GLU A 481 5.50 25.15 20.31
C GLU A 481 4.93 24.67 18.96
N GLU A 482 5.39 25.25 17.86
CA GLU A 482 4.98 24.85 16.51
C GLU A 482 5.40 23.41 16.21
N LEU A 483 6.65 23.06 16.54
CA LEU A 483 7.15 21.70 16.40
C LEU A 483 6.29 20.72 17.20
N SER A 484 5.97 21.04 18.45
CA SER A 484 5.14 20.19 19.30
C SER A 484 3.74 19.98 18.70
N GLU A 485 3.16 21.03 18.13
CA GLU A 485 1.85 20.99 17.47
C GLU A 485 1.87 20.13 16.21
N TRP A 486 2.85 20.31 15.33
CA TRP A 486 3.02 19.50 14.12
C TRP A 486 3.21 18.03 14.46
N LEU A 487 4.09 17.72 15.42
CA LEU A 487 4.31 16.34 15.86
C LEU A 487 3.05 15.73 16.50
N ARG A 488 2.24 16.53 17.21
CA ARG A 488 0.96 16.08 17.78
C ARG A 488 -0.07 15.76 16.69
N ARG A 489 -0.17 16.62 15.67
CA ARG A 489 -1.03 16.42 14.49
C ARG A 489 -0.66 15.13 13.77
N ILE A 490 0.61 14.97 13.38
CA ILE A 490 1.12 13.75 12.72
C ILE A 490 0.76 12.48 13.50
N ARG A 491 0.88 12.51 14.84
CA ARG A 491 0.52 11.37 15.70
C ARG A 491 -0.97 11.09 15.73
N HIS A 492 -1.82 12.11 15.72
CA HIS A 492 -3.27 11.97 15.74
C HIS A 492 -3.75 11.32 14.44
N ASP A 493 -3.28 11.83 13.31
CA ASP A 493 -3.80 11.43 12.00
C ASP A 493 -3.23 10.08 11.55
N GLY A 494 -2.00 9.76 11.94
CA GLY A 494 -1.40 8.43 11.74
C GLY A 494 -2.11 7.29 12.49
N ASN A 495 -3.00 7.60 13.46
CA ASN A 495 -3.79 6.61 14.19
C ASN A 495 -5.13 6.27 13.52
N ALA A 496 -5.63 7.13 12.64
CA ALA A 496 -7.00 7.04 12.12
C ALA A 496 -7.07 6.39 10.73
N ALA A 497 -6.00 6.45 9.95
CA ALA A 497 -6.04 6.22 8.51
C ALA A 497 -5.63 4.79 8.08
N ASN A 498 -6.60 3.96 7.70
CA ASN A 498 -6.37 2.66 7.03
C ASN A 498 -6.10 2.80 5.51
N HIS A 499 -6.12 4.03 5.00
CA HIS A 499 -6.03 4.37 3.57
C HIS A 499 -4.64 4.89 3.15
N THR A 500 -3.64 4.84 4.02
CA THR A 500 -2.29 5.36 3.71
C THR A 500 -1.50 4.39 2.83
N ARG A 501 -0.65 4.93 1.96
CA ARG A 501 0.38 4.21 1.20
C ARG A 501 1.65 4.01 2.03
N VAL A 502 1.97 4.98 2.88
CA VAL A 502 3.19 4.90 3.71
C VAL A 502 2.95 3.95 4.89
N HIS A 503 3.81 2.94 4.99
CA HIS A 503 3.76 1.89 6.01
C HIS A 503 4.50 2.24 7.29
N THR A 504 5.43 3.18 7.20
CA THR A 504 6.17 3.66 8.35
C THR A 504 5.30 4.57 9.19
N ASP A 505 5.61 4.62 10.48
CA ASP A 505 5.01 5.61 11.36
C ASP A 505 5.26 7.01 10.76
N ARG A 506 4.19 7.76 10.47
CA ARG A 506 4.27 9.08 9.84
C ARG A 506 5.20 10.01 10.62
N LEU A 507 5.27 9.88 11.95
CA LEU A 507 6.16 10.69 12.78
C LEU A 507 7.62 10.39 12.46
N ILE A 508 7.96 9.10 12.33
CA ILE A 508 9.33 8.66 12.03
C ILE A 508 9.70 9.07 10.61
N ASP A 509 8.79 8.95 9.62
CA ASP A 509 9.09 9.44 8.26
C ASP A 509 9.30 10.96 8.22
N ALA A 510 8.46 11.71 8.94
CA ALA A 510 8.43 13.16 8.91
C ALA A 510 9.71 13.82 9.46
N VAL A 511 10.29 13.28 10.54
CA VAL A 511 11.41 13.97 11.22
C VAL A 511 12.77 13.78 10.55
N GLU A 512 12.91 12.84 9.62
CA GLU A 512 14.21 12.39 9.09
C GLU A 512 15.04 13.53 8.49
N PHE A 513 14.42 14.33 7.63
CA PHE A 513 15.11 15.43 6.94
C PHE A 513 15.48 16.57 7.91
N ALA A 514 14.62 16.85 8.89
CA ALA A 514 14.92 17.81 9.94
C ALA A 514 16.10 17.34 10.82
N ILE A 515 16.20 16.04 11.09
CA ILE A 515 17.35 15.45 11.79
C ILE A 515 18.62 15.61 10.94
N PHE A 516 18.58 15.25 9.66
CA PHE A 516 19.75 15.38 8.76
C PHE A 516 20.23 16.82 8.66
N ARG A 517 19.33 17.77 8.45
CA ARG A 517 19.66 19.18 8.44
C ARG A 517 20.34 19.62 9.72
N ALA A 518 19.75 19.30 10.88
CA ALA A 518 20.32 19.65 12.18
C ALA A 518 21.71 19.01 12.41
N LEU A 519 21.92 17.78 11.92
CA LEU A 519 23.23 17.12 11.95
C LEU A 519 24.27 17.87 11.11
N PHE A 520 23.94 18.29 9.89
CA PHE A 520 24.84 19.06 9.03
C PHE A 520 25.11 20.47 9.56
N GLU A 521 24.13 21.10 10.19
CA GLU A 521 24.27 22.42 10.83
C GLU A 521 25.02 22.34 12.18
N GLY A 522 25.24 21.13 12.72
CA GLY A 522 25.86 20.92 14.02
C GLY A 522 24.96 21.30 15.21
N ASP A 523 23.65 21.39 15.01
CA ASP A 523 22.66 21.68 16.05
C ASP A 523 22.28 20.41 16.82
N TRP A 524 23.19 20.00 17.71
CA TRP A 524 23.02 18.80 18.53
C TRP A 524 21.82 18.87 19.48
N ALA A 525 21.42 20.07 19.92
CA ALA A 525 20.25 20.26 20.78
C ALA A 525 18.96 19.94 20.02
N ARG A 526 18.85 20.40 18.77
CA ARG A 526 17.73 20.08 17.88
C ARG A 526 17.73 18.61 17.47
N VAL A 527 18.88 18.02 17.15
CA VAL A 527 19.00 16.56 16.90
C VAL A 527 18.45 15.77 18.08
N LYS A 528 18.91 16.08 19.30
CA LYS A 528 18.42 15.41 20.51
C LYS A 528 16.92 15.58 20.69
N THR A 529 16.39 16.79 20.46
CA THR A 529 14.95 17.07 20.57
C THR A 529 14.12 16.29 19.56
N LEU A 530 14.51 16.29 18.28
CA LEU A 530 13.81 15.57 17.21
C LEU A 530 13.86 14.06 17.42
N VAL A 531 15.04 13.52 17.75
CA VAL A 531 15.21 12.08 18.00
C VAL A 531 14.45 11.65 19.26
N THR A 532 14.53 12.41 20.35
CA THR A 532 13.76 12.13 21.58
C THR A 532 12.27 12.13 21.30
N ASN A 533 11.75 13.09 20.53
CA ASN A 533 10.35 13.09 20.14
C ASN A 533 9.98 11.92 19.22
N ALA A 534 10.85 11.53 18.30
CA ALA A 534 10.62 10.40 17.42
C ALA A 534 10.61 9.05 18.17
N ILE A 535 11.45 8.91 19.20
CA ILE A 535 11.62 7.68 19.99
C ILE A 535 10.68 7.64 21.19
N ASP A 536 10.73 8.64 22.06
CA ASP A 536 10.08 8.63 23.38
C ASP A 536 8.61 9.06 23.30
N ALA A 537 8.29 10.02 22.42
CA ALA A 537 6.90 10.41 22.18
C ALA A 537 6.17 9.46 21.21
N ASN A 538 6.85 8.41 20.73
CA ASN A 538 6.27 7.29 20.02
C ASN A 538 6.37 6.01 20.87
N PRO A 539 5.59 5.91 21.96
CA PRO A 539 5.69 4.77 22.88
C PRO A 539 5.51 3.51 22.06
N LYS A 540 6.43 2.53 22.20
CA LYS A 540 6.48 1.25 21.48
C LYS A 540 5.10 0.83 20.96
N ARG A 541 4.74 1.29 19.76
CA ARG A 541 3.49 0.88 19.15
C ARG A 541 3.73 -0.55 18.76
N GLU A 542 3.19 -1.48 19.54
CA GLU A 542 3.27 -2.92 19.29
C GLU A 542 2.93 -3.21 17.83
N GLU A 543 2.04 -2.41 17.24
CA GLU A 543 1.64 -2.47 15.84
C GLU A 543 2.68 -2.02 14.81
N SER A 544 3.46 -0.98 15.07
CA SER A 544 4.48 -0.47 14.12
C SER A 544 5.81 -1.19 14.29
N SER A 545 6.13 -1.61 15.52
CA SER A 545 7.40 -2.26 15.87
C SER A 545 7.62 -3.62 15.18
N ARG A 546 6.55 -4.25 14.68
CA ARG A 546 6.63 -5.48 13.88
C ARG A 546 7.24 -5.27 12.50
N TYR A 547 7.16 -4.05 11.93
CA TYR A 547 7.71 -3.77 10.60
C TYR A 547 9.20 -3.48 10.65
N MET A 548 9.95 -4.02 9.70
CA MET A 548 11.38 -3.80 9.54
C MET A 548 11.71 -2.34 9.29
N ALA A 549 10.97 -1.65 8.42
CA ALA A 549 11.19 -0.24 8.13
C ALA A 549 11.17 0.63 9.40
N TRP A 550 10.26 0.35 10.34
CA TRP A 550 10.21 1.01 11.64
C TRP A 550 11.45 0.67 12.48
N ARG A 551 11.74 -0.63 12.67
CA ARG A 551 12.86 -1.09 13.51
C ARG A 551 14.20 -0.53 13.03
N TRP A 552 14.35 -0.46 11.72
CA TRP A 552 15.56 0.00 11.06
C TRP A 552 15.76 1.51 11.25
N ARG A 553 14.73 2.33 10.98
CA ARG A 553 14.81 3.78 11.24
C ARG A 553 15.06 4.10 12.71
N MET A 554 14.41 3.38 13.62
CA MET A 554 14.63 3.53 15.06
C MET A 554 16.08 3.21 15.46
N ALA A 555 16.68 2.17 14.87
CA ALA A 555 18.09 1.86 15.08
C ALA A 555 19.00 2.98 14.57
N SER A 556 18.74 3.52 13.37
CA SER A 556 19.49 4.67 12.84
C SER A 556 19.39 5.90 13.75
N TYR A 557 18.19 6.21 14.25
CA TYR A 557 17.96 7.36 15.12
C TYR A 557 18.66 7.24 16.46
N GLU A 558 18.73 6.03 17.02
CA GLU A 558 19.51 5.77 18.22
C GLU A 558 21.01 5.98 17.99
N ILE A 559 21.52 5.67 16.79
CA ILE A 559 22.90 6.00 16.44
C ILE A 559 23.07 7.52 16.27
N TYR A 560 22.11 8.22 15.64
CA TYR A 560 22.14 9.69 15.52
C TYR A 560 22.14 10.39 16.87
N ARG A 561 21.37 9.89 17.84
CA ARG A 561 21.35 10.39 19.22
C ARG A 561 22.74 10.38 19.87
N ARG A 562 23.56 9.38 19.53
CA ARG A 562 24.92 9.21 20.07
C ARG A 562 25.97 10.03 19.33
N LEU A 563 25.67 10.60 18.16
CA LEU A 563 26.62 11.45 17.43
C LEU A 563 27.07 12.67 18.27
N SER A 564 26.20 13.21 19.13
CA SER A 564 26.57 14.33 20.01
C SER A 564 27.48 13.93 21.16
N GLU A 565 27.55 12.65 21.52
CA GLU A 565 28.30 12.14 22.68
C GLU A 565 29.62 11.49 22.24
N ASN A 566 29.59 10.69 21.17
CA ASN A 566 30.75 10.00 20.61
C ASN A 566 30.64 9.88 19.07
N PRO A 567 31.04 10.93 18.33
CA PRO A 567 30.90 10.99 16.88
C PRO A 567 31.63 9.85 16.13
N VAL A 568 32.83 9.47 16.56
CA VAL A 568 33.68 8.51 15.83
C VAL A 568 33.07 7.12 15.84
N ASP A 569 32.66 6.64 17.01
CA ASP A 569 32.06 5.32 17.13
C ASP A 569 30.67 5.29 16.48
N ALA A 570 29.87 6.34 16.65
CA ALA A 570 28.58 6.45 15.99
C ALA A 570 28.70 6.45 14.44
N ILE A 571 29.69 7.14 13.86
CA ILE A 571 29.94 7.10 12.41
C ILE A 571 30.34 5.68 11.95
N ARG A 572 31.19 4.99 12.72
CA ARG A 572 31.56 3.59 12.41
C ARG A 572 30.33 2.67 12.45
N GLU A 573 29.47 2.84 13.44
CA GLU A 573 28.22 2.09 13.54
C GLU A 573 27.27 2.40 12.38
N LEU A 574 27.09 3.66 12.00
CA LEU A 574 26.30 4.05 10.83
C LEU A 574 26.84 3.41 9.55
N TYR A 575 28.17 3.45 9.34
CA TYR A 575 28.79 2.86 8.16
C TYR A 575 28.51 1.35 8.07
N ALA A 576 28.69 0.61 9.19
CA ALA A 576 28.39 -0.81 9.24
C ALA A 576 26.89 -1.09 9.02
N TYR A 577 26.03 -0.26 9.60
CA TYR A 577 24.59 -0.35 9.46
C TYR A 577 24.14 -0.17 8.01
N TYR A 578 24.60 0.90 7.35
CA TYR A 578 24.24 1.19 5.96
C TYR A 578 24.90 0.24 4.96
N THR A 579 26.09 -0.30 5.24
CA THR A 579 26.69 -1.37 4.42
C THR A 579 25.79 -2.61 4.38
N ASN A 580 25.21 -3.02 5.52
CA ASN A 580 24.28 -4.14 5.55
C ASN A 580 22.95 -3.79 4.86
N TYR A 581 22.48 -2.57 5.02
CA TYR A 581 21.28 -2.09 4.34
C TYR A 581 21.46 -2.18 2.82
N GLU A 582 22.56 -1.64 2.28
CA GLU A 582 22.90 -1.69 0.86
C GLU A 582 22.91 -3.11 0.27
N VAL A 583 23.25 -4.15 1.04
CA VAL A 583 23.19 -5.54 0.54
C VAL A 583 21.77 -5.96 0.12
N PHE A 584 20.74 -5.38 0.75
CA PHE A 584 19.34 -5.64 0.43
C PHE A 584 18.83 -4.87 -0.79
N TRP A 585 19.57 -3.86 -1.25
CA TRP A 585 19.21 -2.99 -2.36
C TRP A 585 20.17 -3.20 -3.53
N ASP A 586 19.66 -3.31 -4.75
CA ASP A 586 20.54 -3.32 -5.92
C ASP A 586 20.70 -1.88 -6.42
N PRO A 587 21.91 -1.44 -6.84
CA PRO A 587 22.10 -0.18 -7.58
C PRO A 587 21.50 -0.19 -9.01
N ILE A 588 20.72 -1.20 -9.38
CA ILE A 588 20.09 -1.35 -10.72
C ILE A 588 18.65 -0.80 -10.74
N LEU A 589 18.12 -0.35 -9.60
CA LEU A 589 16.81 0.30 -9.49
C LEU A 589 16.91 1.63 -8.71
N TRP A 590 17.81 2.49 -9.16
CA TRP A 590 17.66 3.94 -9.03
C TRP A 590 17.52 4.53 -10.41
#